data_AF-A0A3B9CZP2-F1
#
_entry.id   AF-A0A3B9CZP2-F1
#
_cell.length_a   1.000
_cell.length_b   1.000
_cell.length_c   1.000
_cell.angle_alpha   90.00
_cell.angle_beta   90.00
_cell.angle_gamma   90.00
#
_symmetry.space_group_name_H-M   'P 1'
#
loop_
_entity.id
_entity.type
_entity.pdbx_description
1 polymer ?
#
loop_
_entity_poly.entity_id
_entity_poly.type
_entity_poly.pdbx_seq_one_letter_code
_entity_poly.pdbx_strand_id
1 'polypeptide(L)'
;MTAPILTAALLTFCVGCTTGPFAILSEDQPTGLEPGSNEWWAHQASLPAGARQRCYKGKNWPVQPRPTGPKQQLTQAFHSAHYWPLPYICQDRAIVKQMVSLQETNGWTEESTLFARHFKPDNTLSVPGELHLIDILEVNPLKYRTVYIQSTYNETIDAARMANVQSVIQEVTQGQEEVPVVVRRARDYSRPANEVNIINDLYTGSIPTPRLGRGGGSGTSTGLPVTGP
;
A
#
# COMPACT_ATOMS: atom_id res chain seq x y z
N MET A 1 -37.27 -34.66 21.12
CA MET A 1 -38.13 -34.56 19.91
C MET A 1 -37.57 -33.41 19.08
N THR A 2 -36.53 -33.69 18.29
CA THR A 2 -36.52 -33.93 16.83
C THR A 2 -36.21 -32.64 16.04
N ALA A 3 -34.93 -32.47 15.70
CA ALA A 3 -34.50 -31.82 14.45
C ALA A 3 -34.74 -32.77 13.26
N PRO A 4 -34.81 -32.29 11.99
CA PRO A 4 -33.64 -32.41 11.08
C PRO A 4 -33.52 -31.28 9.98
N ILE A 5 -32.31 -30.81 9.60
CA ILE A 5 -31.39 -31.18 8.47
C ILE A 5 -31.61 -30.42 7.12
N LEU A 6 -30.68 -29.51 6.81
CA LEU A 6 -29.74 -29.44 5.64
C LEU A 6 -30.22 -29.54 4.16
N THR A 7 -29.82 -28.55 3.32
CA THR A 7 -29.29 -28.65 1.91
C THR A 7 -29.12 -27.22 1.35
N ALA A 8 -27.92 -26.64 1.20
CA ALA A 8 -26.87 -26.81 0.18
C ALA A 8 -27.25 -26.37 -1.26
N ALA A 9 -26.70 -25.23 -1.71
CA ALA A 9 -26.39 -24.98 -3.12
C ALA A 9 -25.19 -24.02 -3.25
N LEU A 10 -24.08 -24.57 -3.73
CA LEU A 10 -22.92 -23.88 -4.27
C LEU A 10 -23.29 -23.11 -5.53
N LEU A 11 -22.76 -21.89 -5.69
CA LEU A 11 -22.36 -21.39 -7.00
C LEU A 11 -21.14 -20.47 -6.83
N THR A 12 -19.99 -21.08 -7.06
CA THR A 12 -18.70 -20.45 -7.33
C THR A 12 -18.78 -19.76 -8.68
N PHE A 13 -18.54 -18.45 -8.72
CA PHE A 13 -17.96 -17.80 -9.90
C PHE A 13 -16.73 -17.00 -9.42
N CYS A 14 -15.58 -17.39 -9.96
CA CYS A 14 -14.31 -16.71 -9.76
C CYS A 14 -14.04 -15.70 -10.90
N VAL A 15 -13.20 -14.72 -10.57
CA VAL A 15 -12.18 -14.03 -11.39
C VAL A 15 -12.48 -12.63 -11.95
N GLY A 16 -11.72 -11.66 -11.40
CA GLY A 16 -11.13 -10.50 -12.09
C GLY A 16 -11.89 -9.17 -11.90
N CYS A 17 -11.36 -8.06 -11.38
CA CYS A 17 -9.99 -7.61 -11.14
C CYS A 17 -9.98 -6.63 -9.95
N THR A 18 -9.16 -6.89 -8.93
CA THR A 18 -8.70 -5.87 -7.99
C THR A 18 -7.23 -5.58 -8.29
N THR A 19 -6.88 -4.32 -8.53
CA THR A 19 -5.54 -3.76 -8.23
C THR A 19 -5.50 -2.26 -8.58
N GLY A 20 -5.43 -1.41 -7.55
CA GLY A 20 -5.08 0.01 -7.67
C GLY A 20 -5.73 0.89 -6.60
N PRO A 21 -4.94 1.63 -5.77
CA PRO A 21 -5.46 2.48 -4.69
C PRO A 21 -5.95 3.87 -5.15
N PHE A 22 -6.18 4.05 -6.46
CA PHE A 22 -6.80 5.26 -7.04
C PHE A 22 -8.24 5.01 -7.52
N ALA A 23 -8.94 4.04 -6.91
CA ALA A 23 -10.37 3.87 -7.06
C ALA A 23 -11.14 4.92 -6.24
N ILE A 24 -10.98 6.19 -6.60
CA ILE A 24 -11.91 7.23 -6.17
C ILE A 24 -12.99 7.31 -7.27
N LEU A 25 -14.10 6.63 -6.99
CA LEU A 25 -15.43 6.81 -7.56
C LEU A 25 -15.59 6.56 -9.07
N SER A 26 -15.62 5.28 -9.46
CA SER A 26 -16.66 4.79 -10.37
C SER A 26 -16.72 3.27 -10.37
N GLU A 27 -17.08 2.75 -9.19
CA GLU A 27 -18.04 1.67 -9.20
C GLU A 27 -19.29 2.22 -9.90
N ASP A 28 -19.88 1.49 -10.86
CA ASP A 28 -21.32 1.56 -11.01
C ASP A 28 -21.85 1.32 -9.59
N GLN A 29 -22.21 2.40 -8.88
CA GLN A 29 -22.64 2.30 -7.51
C GLN A 29 -23.77 1.27 -7.50
N PRO A 30 -23.74 0.26 -6.60
CA PRO A 30 -24.87 -0.62 -6.42
C PRO A 30 -25.92 0.21 -5.69
N THR A 31 -26.61 1.09 -6.42
CA THR A 31 -27.89 1.66 -5.98
C THR A 31 -28.93 0.55 -5.80
N GLY A 32 -28.59 -0.72 -6.10
CA GLY A 32 -29.51 -1.86 -6.14
C GLY A 32 -30.46 -1.76 -7.33
N LEU A 33 -30.33 -0.72 -8.16
CA LEU A 33 -31.22 -0.44 -9.27
C LEU A 33 -30.80 -1.26 -10.47
N GLU A 34 -31.74 -2.05 -10.99
CA GLU A 34 -31.53 -2.83 -12.19
C GLU A 34 -31.22 -1.90 -13.37
N PRO A 35 -30.09 -2.11 -14.10
CA PRO A 35 -29.74 -1.30 -15.26
C PRO A 35 -30.88 -1.26 -16.28
N GLY A 36 -31.32 -0.06 -16.66
CA GLY A 36 -32.42 0.13 -17.61
C GLY A 36 -33.81 0.24 -17.00
N SER A 37 -33.96 0.03 -15.68
CA SER A 37 -35.21 0.33 -14.96
C SER A 37 -35.52 1.83 -14.95
N ASN A 38 -36.80 2.20 -14.72
CA ASN A 38 -37.21 3.60 -14.64
C ASN A 38 -36.51 4.36 -13.50
N GLU A 39 -36.30 3.70 -12.37
CA GLU A 39 -35.58 4.26 -11.22
C GLU A 39 -34.10 4.47 -11.54
N TRP A 40 -33.49 3.53 -12.26
CA TRP A 40 -32.13 3.68 -12.79
C TRP A 40 -32.01 4.87 -13.75
N TRP A 41 -32.96 5.04 -14.68
CA TRP A 41 -32.99 6.21 -15.58
C TRP A 41 -33.23 7.53 -14.85
N ALA A 42 -34.08 7.54 -13.81
CA ALA A 42 -34.34 8.72 -12.99
C ALA A 42 -33.09 9.14 -12.21
N HIS A 43 -32.37 8.17 -11.63
CA HIS A 43 -31.07 8.40 -10.99
C HIS A 43 -30.03 8.89 -12.01
N GLN A 44 -29.97 8.30 -13.20
CA GLN A 44 -29.02 8.72 -14.23
C GLN A 44 -29.34 10.09 -14.85
N ALA A 45 -30.60 10.52 -14.76
CA ALA A 45 -31.04 11.86 -15.12
C ALA A 45 -30.68 12.92 -14.05
N SER A 46 -30.55 12.54 -12.77
CA SER A 46 -30.15 13.46 -11.71
C SER A 46 -28.64 13.73 -11.67
N LEU A 47 -27.82 12.88 -12.29
CA LEU A 47 -26.37 13.10 -12.41
C LEU A 47 -26.05 14.35 -13.28
N PRO A 48 -25.06 15.17 -12.87
CA PRO A 48 -24.68 16.37 -13.62
C PRO A 48 -24.11 16.02 -15.00
N ALA A 49 -24.36 16.89 -15.98
CA ALA A 49 -23.98 16.68 -17.38
C ALA A 49 -22.45 16.59 -17.54
N GLY A 50 -21.92 15.38 -17.83
CA GLY A 50 -20.47 15.12 -17.97
C GLY A 50 -19.89 14.17 -16.91
N ALA A 51 -20.66 13.87 -15.86
CA ALA A 51 -20.33 12.85 -14.86
C ALA A 51 -20.61 11.41 -15.31
N ARG A 52 -21.30 11.23 -16.44
CA ARG A 52 -21.61 9.90 -17.01
C ARG A 52 -20.33 9.29 -17.59
N GLN A 53 -19.62 8.50 -16.81
CA GLN A 53 -18.59 7.60 -17.32
C GLN A 53 -19.25 6.38 -17.96
N ARG A 54 -18.71 5.91 -19.08
CA ARG A 54 -19.15 4.69 -19.76
C ARG A 54 -18.04 3.65 -19.68
N CYS A 55 -18.37 2.42 -19.33
CA CYS A 55 -17.47 1.29 -19.49
C CYS A 55 -17.26 1.02 -20.98
N TYR A 56 -16.03 1.18 -21.48
CA TYR A 56 -15.62 0.80 -22.83
C TYR A 56 -14.47 -0.19 -22.75
N LYS A 57 -14.65 -1.41 -23.28
CA LYS A 57 -13.66 -2.50 -23.23
C LYS A 57 -13.15 -2.79 -21.81
N GLY A 58 -14.06 -2.82 -20.84
CA GLY A 58 -13.73 -3.11 -19.43
C GLY A 58 -12.99 -1.99 -18.70
N LYS A 59 -12.92 -0.78 -19.28
CA LYS A 59 -12.32 0.40 -18.63
C LYS A 59 -13.32 1.55 -18.61
N ASN A 60 -13.35 2.31 -17.51
CA ASN A 60 -14.19 3.49 -17.40
C ASN A 60 -13.62 4.61 -18.28
N TRP A 61 -14.47 5.13 -19.17
CA TRP A 61 -14.12 6.18 -20.11
C TRP A 61 -15.13 7.33 -20.02
N PRO A 62 -14.70 8.60 -19.88
CA PRO A 62 -13.31 9.06 -19.65
C PRO A 62 -12.81 8.73 -18.24
N VAL A 63 -11.47 8.64 -18.07
CA VAL A 63 -10.81 8.27 -16.79
C VAL A 63 -11.24 9.20 -15.63
N GLN A 64 -11.44 10.48 -15.93
CA GLN A 64 -12.05 11.45 -15.02
C GLN A 64 -13.36 11.95 -15.62
N PRO A 65 -14.38 12.26 -14.80
CA PRO A 65 -15.60 12.89 -15.29
C PRO A 65 -15.23 14.16 -16.05
N ARG A 66 -15.90 14.41 -17.18
CA ARG A 66 -15.64 15.65 -17.91
C ARG A 66 -16.08 16.81 -17.03
N PRO A 67 -15.35 17.94 -17.04
CA PRO A 67 -15.82 19.13 -16.36
C PRO A 67 -17.23 19.45 -16.86
N THR A 68 -18.18 19.49 -15.94
CA THR A 68 -19.61 19.68 -16.21
C THR A 68 -19.98 21.16 -16.37
N GLY A 69 -18.97 22.01 -16.51
CA GLY A 69 -19.14 23.45 -16.74
C GLY A 69 -19.67 23.74 -18.14
N PRO A 70 -20.03 25.01 -18.42
CA PRO A 70 -20.39 25.43 -19.76
C PRO A 70 -19.27 25.05 -20.74
N LYS A 71 -19.66 24.60 -21.94
CA LYS A 71 -18.68 24.31 -23.00
C LYS A 71 -17.80 25.55 -23.18
N GLN A 72 -16.49 25.33 -23.21
CA GLN A 72 -15.53 26.38 -23.52
C GLN A 72 -15.95 27.03 -24.85
N GLN A 73 -16.02 28.36 -24.89
CA GLN A 73 -16.40 29.08 -26.10
C GLN A 73 -15.39 28.77 -27.21
N LEU A 74 -15.82 28.74 -28.48
CA LEU A 74 -14.92 28.42 -29.60
C LEU A 74 -13.70 29.35 -29.67
N THR A 75 -13.87 30.62 -29.28
CA THR A 75 -12.78 31.60 -29.15
C THR A 75 -11.76 31.19 -28.10
N GLN A 76 -12.23 30.77 -26.92
CA GLN A 76 -11.38 30.26 -25.85
C GLN A 76 -10.67 28.97 -26.27
N ALA A 77 -11.36 28.07 -26.99
CA ALA A 77 -10.76 26.82 -27.50
C ALA A 77 -9.69 27.10 -28.58
N PHE A 78 -9.94 28.06 -29.48
CA PHE A 78 -8.98 28.52 -30.48
C PHE A 78 -7.72 29.08 -29.80
N HIS A 79 -7.88 30.01 -28.85
CA HIS A 79 -6.75 30.59 -28.14
C HIS A 79 -6.01 29.56 -27.27
N SER A 80 -6.72 28.63 -26.64
CA SER A 80 -6.06 27.59 -25.84
C SER A 80 -5.27 26.59 -26.68
N ALA A 81 -5.74 26.29 -27.91
CA ALA A 81 -5.00 25.49 -28.87
C ALA A 81 -3.81 26.26 -29.49
N HIS A 82 -4.01 27.55 -29.80
CA HIS A 82 -3.00 28.38 -30.46
C HIS A 82 -1.84 28.77 -29.53
N TYR A 83 -2.11 28.96 -28.23
CA TYR A 83 -1.10 29.31 -27.23
C TYR A 83 -0.60 28.10 -26.43
N TRP A 84 -0.77 26.89 -26.96
CA TRP A 84 -0.15 25.71 -26.37
C TRP A 84 1.38 25.90 -26.31
N PRO A 85 2.04 25.65 -25.17
CA PRO A 85 1.56 24.96 -23.96
C PRO A 85 1.09 25.84 -22.79
N LEU A 86 1.25 27.18 -22.86
CA LEU A 86 1.16 28.08 -21.71
C LEU A 86 -0.13 28.02 -20.86
N PRO A 87 -1.37 27.88 -21.42
CA PRO A 87 -2.56 27.86 -20.56
C PRO A 87 -2.67 26.59 -19.71
N TYR A 88 -2.00 25.49 -20.11
CA TYR A 88 -2.11 24.19 -19.45
C TYR A 88 -0.93 23.88 -18.52
N ILE A 89 0.22 24.55 -18.68
CA ILE A 89 1.44 24.30 -17.88
C ILE A 89 1.15 24.34 -16.38
N CYS A 90 0.33 25.27 -15.89
CA CYS A 90 0.01 25.36 -14.47
C CYS A 90 -0.82 24.17 -13.98
N GLN A 91 -1.79 23.72 -14.79
CA GLN A 91 -2.64 22.57 -14.47
C GLN A 91 -1.83 21.27 -14.51
N ASP A 92 -1.03 21.08 -15.56
CA ASP A 92 -0.17 19.90 -15.72
C ASP A 92 0.85 19.80 -14.56
N ARG A 93 1.47 20.92 -14.18
CA ARG A 93 2.35 20.98 -13.00
C ARG A 93 1.62 20.62 -11.72
N ALA A 94 0.38 21.08 -11.54
CA ALA A 94 -0.41 20.76 -10.35
C ALA A 94 -0.76 19.26 -10.30
N ILE A 95 -1.14 18.67 -11.43
CA ILE A 95 -1.45 17.23 -11.54
C ILE A 95 -0.22 16.39 -11.20
N VAL A 96 0.95 16.73 -11.78
CA VAL A 96 2.21 16.00 -11.48
C VAL A 96 2.58 16.14 -10.01
N LYS A 97 2.48 17.35 -9.44
CA LYS A 97 2.73 17.58 -8.00
C LYS A 97 1.79 16.77 -7.12
N GLN A 98 0.51 16.70 -7.47
CA GLN A 98 -0.47 15.93 -6.72
C GLN A 98 -0.14 14.43 -6.74
N MET A 99 0.21 13.88 -7.90
CA MET A 99 0.61 12.48 -8.02
C MET A 99 1.83 12.16 -7.16
N VAL A 100 2.87 13.00 -7.24
CA VAL A 100 4.10 12.84 -6.44
C VAL A 100 3.80 12.97 -4.95
N SER A 101 2.98 13.93 -4.55
CA SER A 101 2.59 14.12 -3.14
C SER A 101 1.81 12.92 -2.59
N LEU A 102 0.97 12.28 -3.40
CA LEU A 102 0.27 11.06 -3.00
C LEU A 102 1.23 9.88 -2.84
N GLN A 103 2.21 9.74 -3.75
CA GLN A 103 3.25 8.73 -3.64
C GLN A 103 4.11 8.95 -2.39
N GLU A 104 4.53 10.19 -2.13
CA GLU A 104 5.27 10.57 -0.92
C GLU A 104 4.48 10.20 0.34
N THR A 105 3.20 10.60 0.40
CA THR A 105 2.34 10.32 1.56
C THR A 105 2.15 8.81 1.78
N ASN A 106 1.90 8.05 0.71
CA ASN A 106 1.76 6.60 0.81
C ASN A 106 3.06 5.93 1.25
N GLY A 107 4.21 6.38 0.74
CA GLY A 107 5.53 5.88 1.12
C GLY A 107 5.81 6.11 2.60
N TRP A 108 5.58 7.33 3.10
CA TRP A 108 5.71 7.63 4.53
C TRP A 108 4.76 6.81 5.39
N THR A 109 3.50 6.66 4.95
CA THR A 109 2.51 5.86 5.69
C THR A 109 2.93 4.39 5.75
N GLU A 110 3.54 3.86 4.68
CA GLU A 110 4.05 2.48 4.64
C GLU A 110 5.28 2.32 5.53
N GLU A 111 6.22 3.26 5.47
CA GLU A 111 7.42 3.26 6.32
C GLU A 111 7.07 3.37 7.80
N SER A 112 6.10 4.20 8.16
CA SER A 112 5.66 4.34 9.55
C SER A 112 4.68 3.24 10.01
N THR A 113 4.46 2.20 9.20
CA THR A 113 3.61 1.05 9.55
C THR A 113 4.39 -0.09 10.22
N LEU A 114 4.01 -0.43 11.44
CA LEU A 114 4.41 -1.64 12.14
C LEU A 114 3.57 -2.84 11.69
N PHE A 115 4.16 -3.66 10.82
CA PHE A 115 3.61 -4.95 10.37
C PHE A 115 3.73 -6.07 11.41
N ALA A 116 3.03 -7.18 11.16
CA ALA A 116 3.02 -8.36 12.02
C ALA A 116 4.42 -8.91 12.37
N ARG A 117 5.41 -8.78 11.48
CA ARG A 117 6.81 -9.21 11.72
C ARG A 117 7.53 -8.44 12.84
N HIS A 118 7.06 -7.24 13.16
CA HIS A 118 7.60 -6.41 14.24
C HIS A 118 7.02 -6.78 15.62
N PHE A 119 6.12 -7.75 15.67
CA PHE A 119 5.51 -8.25 16.89
C PHE A 119 5.91 -9.70 17.15
N LYS A 120 6.09 -10.03 18.42
CA LYS A 120 6.20 -11.41 18.90
C LYS A 120 4.80 -12.06 18.93
N PRO A 121 4.72 -13.40 19.06
CA PRO A 121 3.44 -14.10 19.23
C PRO A 121 2.57 -13.57 20.39
N ASP A 122 3.22 -13.01 21.41
CA ASP A 122 2.57 -12.41 22.60
C ASP A 122 2.04 -10.99 22.36
N ASN A 123 2.08 -10.49 21.11
CA ASN A 123 1.69 -9.12 20.71
C ASN A 123 2.56 -7.99 21.30
N THR A 124 3.68 -8.34 21.91
CA THR A 124 4.73 -7.40 22.33
C THR A 124 5.64 -7.06 21.16
N LEU A 125 6.22 -5.87 21.18
CA LEU A 125 7.20 -5.47 20.17
C LEU A 125 8.43 -6.39 20.20
N SER A 126 8.94 -6.73 19.02
CA SER A 126 10.22 -7.42 18.87
C SER A 126 11.35 -6.40 18.79
N VAL A 127 12.60 -6.83 19.01
CA VAL A 127 13.79 -5.96 18.89
C VAL A 127 13.82 -5.19 17.56
N PRO A 128 13.61 -5.81 16.37
CA PRO A 128 13.56 -5.04 15.13
C PRO A 128 12.35 -4.10 15.06
N GLY A 129 11.23 -4.42 15.72
CA GLY A 129 10.09 -3.51 15.84
C GLY A 129 10.39 -2.29 16.71
N GLU A 130 11.12 -2.46 17.81
CA GLU A 130 11.57 -1.39 18.69
C GLU A 130 12.54 -0.45 17.96
N LEU A 131 13.53 -1.01 17.26
CA LEU A 131 14.47 -0.22 16.45
C LEU A 131 13.74 0.55 15.35
N HIS A 132 12.78 -0.08 14.66
CA HIS A 132 11.97 0.59 13.65
C HIS A 132 11.11 1.71 14.23
N LEU A 133 10.55 1.50 15.42
CA LEU A 133 9.79 2.53 16.12
C LEU A 133 10.69 3.73 16.49
N ILE A 134 11.90 3.49 16.98
CA ILE A 134 12.87 4.54 17.28
C ILE A 134 13.23 5.31 16.00
N ASP A 135 13.46 4.61 14.89
CA ASP A 135 13.76 5.24 13.60
C ASP A 135 12.61 6.16 13.13
N ILE A 136 11.35 5.72 13.28
CA ILE A 136 10.17 6.56 13.00
C ILE A 136 10.16 7.82 13.87
N LEU A 137 10.54 7.73 15.15
CA LEU A 137 10.53 8.86 16.08
C LEU A 137 11.67 9.86 15.80
N GLU A 138 12.85 9.37 15.45
CA GLU A 138 14.04 10.20 15.27
C GLU A 138 14.17 10.76 13.84
N VAL A 139 13.96 9.93 12.83
CA VAL A 139 14.25 10.24 11.43
C VAL A 139 13.05 10.86 10.71
N ASN A 140 11.83 10.39 11.00
CA ASN A 140 10.68 10.86 10.23
C ASN A 140 10.34 12.33 10.58
N PRO A 141 10.05 13.16 9.56
CA PRO A 141 9.60 14.53 9.78
C PRO A 141 8.31 14.59 10.61
N LEU A 142 8.16 15.61 11.44
CA LEU A 142 6.98 15.80 12.31
C LEU A 142 5.64 15.68 11.57
N LYS A 143 5.56 16.17 10.31
CA LYS A 143 4.34 16.07 9.47
C LYS A 143 3.90 14.64 9.14
N TYR A 144 4.80 13.65 9.27
CA TYR A 144 4.57 12.24 8.93
C TYR A 144 4.81 11.30 10.11
N ARG A 145 5.00 11.84 11.31
CA ARG A 145 5.27 11.08 12.52
C ARG A 145 3.97 10.54 13.14
N THR A 146 3.27 9.71 12.38
CA THR A 146 2.13 8.93 12.84
C THR A 146 2.51 7.46 12.74
N VAL A 147 2.42 6.73 13.85
CA VAL A 147 2.73 5.30 13.88
C VAL A 147 1.48 4.54 13.50
N TYR A 148 1.57 3.74 12.44
CA TYR A 148 0.47 2.87 12.02
C TYR A 148 0.71 1.44 12.48
N ILE A 149 -0.34 0.75 12.90
CA ILE A 149 -0.29 -0.67 13.25
C ILE A 149 -1.11 -1.46 12.24
N GLN A 150 -0.55 -2.54 11.72
CA GLN A 150 -1.28 -3.45 10.84
C GLN A 150 -2.40 -4.17 11.62
N SER A 151 -3.64 -4.06 11.11
CA SER A 151 -4.79 -4.80 11.66
C SER A 151 -4.70 -6.31 11.43
N THR A 152 -5.07 -7.08 12.44
CA THR A 152 -5.09 -8.55 12.46
C THR A 152 -6.48 -9.15 12.25
N TYR A 153 -7.48 -8.32 11.89
CA TYR A 153 -8.91 -8.68 11.86
C TYR A 153 -9.52 -9.05 13.23
N ASN A 154 -8.74 -8.97 14.30
CA ASN A 154 -9.19 -9.17 15.67
C ASN A 154 -8.92 -7.90 16.49
N GLU A 155 -9.99 -7.20 16.84
CA GLU A 155 -9.93 -5.92 17.57
C GLU A 155 -9.23 -6.04 18.93
N THR A 156 -9.33 -7.20 19.58
CA THR A 156 -8.67 -7.43 20.89
C THR A 156 -7.15 -7.47 20.77
N ILE A 157 -6.64 -8.07 19.68
CA ILE A 157 -5.21 -8.14 19.39
C ILE A 157 -4.70 -6.76 18.94
N ASP A 158 -5.45 -6.08 18.09
CA ASP A 158 -5.10 -4.75 17.59
C ASP A 158 -5.02 -3.73 18.75
N ALA A 159 -5.97 -3.79 19.70
CA ALA A 159 -5.95 -2.97 20.91
C ALA A 159 -4.75 -3.29 21.82
N ALA A 160 -4.41 -4.57 21.99
CA ALA A 160 -3.25 -4.97 22.79
C ALA A 160 -1.92 -4.48 22.18
N ARG A 161 -1.77 -4.57 20.84
CA ARG A 161 -0.60 -4.05 20.12
C ARG A 161 -0.50 -2.54 20.23
N MET A 162 -1.63 -1.84 20.08
CA MET A 162 -1.68 -0.38 20.22
C MET A 162 -1.27 0.07 21.61
N ALA A 163 -1.79 -0.57 22.67
CA ALA A 163 -1.40 -0.28 24.04
C ALA A 163 0.09 -0.55 24.30
N ASN A 164 0.63 -1.66 23.77
CA ASN A 164 2.05 -1.98 23.89
C ASN A 164 2.93 -0.94 23.20
N VAL A 165 2.63 -0.57 21.96
CA VAL A 165 3.36 0.47 21.21
C VAL A 165 3.31 1.81 21.92
N GLN A 166 2.13 2.21 22.44
CA GLN A 166 1.99 3.45 23.21
C GLN A 166 2.86 3.45 24.48
N SER A 167 2.93 2.32 25.18
CA SER A 167 3.81 2.16 26.35
C SER A 167 5.28 2.35 25.98
N VAL A 168 5.73 1.75 24.86
CA VAL A 168 7.12 1.87 24.40
C VAL A 168 7.42 3.31 23.95
N ILE A 169 6.48 3.98 23.27
CA ILE A 169 6.64 5.39 22.89
C ILE A 169 6.81 6.27 24.15
N GLN A 170 5.99 6.04 25.18
CA GLN A 170 6.10 6.81 26.43
C GLN A 170 7.46 6.60 27.12
N GLU A 171 8.01 5.40 27.05
CA GLU A 171 9.33 5.07 27.59
C GLU A 171 10.46 5.76 26.81
N VAL A 172 10.45 5.64 25.48
CA VAL A 172 11.49 6.22 24.60
C VAL A 172 11.48 7.75 24.67
N THR A 173 10.31 8.35 24.59
CA THR A 173 10.14 9.81 24.56
C THR A 173 10.14 10.44 25.96
N GLN A 174 10.12 9.63 27.02
CA GLN A 174 10.00 10.09 28.42
C GLN A 174 8.77 11.01 28.62
N GLY A 175 7.70 10.78 27.85
CA GLY A 175 6.46 11.56 27.86
C GLY A 175 6.54 12.99 27.31
N GLN A 176 7.62 13.38 26.61
CA GLN A 176 7.78 14.74 26.08
C GLN A 176 6.97 15.03 24.80
N GLU A 177 6.71 14.02 23.98
CA GLU A 177 6.03 14.12 22.69
C GLU A 177 4.89 13.10 22.63
N GLU A 178 3.71 13.57 22.26
CA GLU A 178 2.54 12.71 22.02
C GLU A 178 2.50 12.31 20.55
N VAL A 179 2.73 11.03 20.27
CA VAL A 179 2.76 10.49 18.91
C VAL A 179 1.47 9.72 18.66
N PRO A 180 0.67 10.07 17.64
CA PRO A 180 -0.57 9.38 17.34
C PRO A 180 -0.28 7.95 16.84
N VAL A 181 -0.96 6.98 17.44
CA VAL A 181 -0.92 5.56 17.06
C VAL A 181 -2.27 5.17 16.48
N VAL A 182 -2.29 4.67 15.24
CA VAL A 182 -3.54 4.37 14.51
C VAL A 182 -3.48 2.98 13.89
N VAL A 183 -4.54 2.19 14.03
CA VAL A 183 -4.67 0.90 13.36
C VAL A 183 -5.08 1.10 11.90
N ARG A 184 -4.40 0.42 10.98
CA ARG A 184 -4.63 0.47 9.54
C ARG A 184 -4.78 -0.93 8.95
N ARG A 185 -5.70 -1.08 8.00
CA ARG A 185 -5.75 -2.27 7.14
C ARG A 185 -4.65 -2.15 6.08
N ALA A 186 -3.59 -2.91 6.26
CA ALA A 186 -2.46 -2.96 5.35
C ALA A 186 -2.03 -4.41 5.13
N ARG A 187 -1.46 -4.68 3.96
CA ARG A 187 -0.77 -5.92 3.65
C ARG A 187 0.72 -5.64 3.69
N ASP A 188 1.47 -6.56 4.27
CA ASP A 188 2.92 -6.52 4.20
C ASP A 188 3.37 -6.88 2.78
N TYR A 189 4.05 -5.95 2.10
CA TYR A 189 4.64 -6.17 0.78
C TYR A 189 6.10 -6.61 0.85
N SER A 190 6.67 -6.75 2.05
CA SER A 190 8.05 -7.18 2.22
C SER A 190 8.22 -8.68 2.07
N ARG A 191 9.46 -9.09 1.79
CA ARG A 191 9.90 -10.48 1.94
C ARG A 191 10.48 -10.64 3.34
N PRO A 192 10.04 -11.62 4.14
CA PRO A 192 10.61 -11.83 5.46
C PRO A 192 12.11 -12.12 5.34
N ALA A 193 12.90 -11.55 6.25
CA ALA A 193 14.36 -11.72 6.24
C ALA A 193 14.78 -13.19 6.25
N ASN A 194 13.99 -14.06 6.88
CA ASN A 194 14.23 -15.51 6.87
C ASN A 194 14.18 -16.09 5.45
N GLU A 195 13.21 -15.70 4.63
CA GLU A 195 13.13 -16.14 3.23
C GLU A 195 14.34 -15.62 2.43
N VAL A 196 14.72 -14.37 2.63
CA VAL A 196 15.88 -13.77 1.95
C VAL A 196 17.18 -14.48 2.37
N ASN A 197 17.34 -14.80 3.65
CA ASN A 197 18.50 -15.55 4.16
C ASN A 197 18.56 -16.95 3.53
N ILE A 198 17.45 -17.68 3.50
CA ILE A 198 17.39 -18.99 2.85
C ILE A 198 17.79 -18.89 1.37
N ILE A 199 17.29 -17.88 0.65
CA ILE A 199 17.65 -17.66 -0.75
C ILE A 199 19.14 -17.35 -0.89
N ASN A 200 19.70 -16.51 -0.02
CA ASN A 200 21.12 -16.16 -0.04
C ASN A 200 22.03 -17.35 0.29
N ASP A 201 21.63 -18.17 1.25
CA ASP A 201 22.36 -19.38 1.64
C ASP A 201 22.35 -20.39 0.48
N LEU A 202 21.19 -20.60 -0.15
CA LEU A 202 21.06 -21.45 -1.34
C LEU A 202 21.86 -20.91 -2.52
N TYR A 203 21.81 -19.60 -2.75
CA TYR A 203 22.58 -18.95 -3.81
C TYR A 203 24.08 -19.14 -3.58
N THR A 204 24.58 -18.81 -2.39
CA THR A 204 25.99 -18.96 -2.02
C THR A 204 26.45 -20.41 -2.09
N GLY A 205 25.62 -21.35 -1.62
CA GLY A 205 25.90 -22.79 -1.71
C GLY A 205 25.92 -23.33 -3.14
N SER A 206 25.23 -22.68 -4.07
CA SER A 206 25.23 -23.05 -5.49
C SER A 206 26.41 -22.49 -6.28
N ILE A 207 27.12 -21.47 -5.75
CA ILE A 207 28.27 -20.89 -6.42
C ILE A 207 29.41 -21.93 -6.42
N PRO A 208 29.88 -22.39 -7.60
CA PRO A 208 30.99 -23.32 -7.66
C PRO A 208 32.25 -22.66 -7.09
N THR A 209 33.06 -23.42 -6.37
CA THR A 209 34.31 -22.93 -5.78
C THR A 209 35.17 -22.26 -6.87
N PRO A 210 35.61 -21.00 -6.67
CA PRO A 210 36.34 -20.26 -7.69
C PRO A 210 37.61 -21.01 -8.07
N ARG A 211 37.71 -21.38 -9.35
CA ARG A 211 38.90 -22.03 -9.90
C ARG A 211 39.83 -20.96 -10.43
N LEU A 212 40.97 -20.76 -9.77
CA LEU A 212 42.09 -20.11 -10.42
C LEU A 212 42.60 -21.08 -11.51
N GLY A 213 42.72 -20.61 -12.75
CA GLY A 213 43.35 -21.39 -13.81
C GLY A 213 44.72 -21.85 -13.32
N ARG A 214 44.97 -23.16 -13.37
CA ARG A 214 46.20 -23.82 -12.91
C ARG A 214 47.40 -23.33 -13.74
N GLY A 215 47.94 -22.16 -13.41
CA GLY A 215 49.36 -21.85 -13.58
C GLY A 215 50.09 -22.49 -12.42
N GLY A 216 50.95 -23.47 -12.69
CA GLY A 216 51.64 -24.26 -11.67
C GLY A 216 52.39 -23.38 -10.67
N GLY A 217 52.01 -23.49 -9.40
CA GLY A 217 52.71 -22.87 -8.28
C GLY A 217 52.44 -23.68 -7.03
N SER A 218 53.31 -24.65 -6.76
CA SER A 218 53.34 -25.39 -5.50
C SER A 218 53.61 -24.40 -4.36
N GLY A 219 52.65 -24.28 -3.44
CA GLY A 219 52.75 -23.45 -2.25
C GLY A 219 52.00 -24.12 -1.10
N THR A 220 52.66 -25.07 -0.45
CA THR A 220 52.22 -25.68 0.80
C THR A 220 52.09 -24.59 1.87
N SER A 221 50.88 -24.33 2.37
CA SER A 221 50.67 -23.56 3.60
C SER A 221 49.82 -24.38 4.57
N THR A 222 50.53 -25.06 5.46
CA THR A 222 50.00 -25.66 6.68
C THR A 222 49.61 -24.53 7.65
N GLY A 223 48.36 -24.49 8.13
CA GLY A 223 47.95 -23.45 9.10
C GLY A 223 46.65 -23.75 9.82
N LEU A 224 46.78 -24.57 10.88
CA LEU A 224 46.20 -24.44 12.23
C LEU A 224 44.66 -24.35 12.43
N PRO A 225 44.06 -25.26 13.24
CA PRO A 225 42.69 -25.10 13.71
C PRO A 225 42.64 -24.09 14.86
N VAL A 226 41.88 -23.00 14.67
CA VAL A 226 41.50 -22.09 15.75
C VAL A 226 40.31 -22.69 16.49
N THR A 227 40.58 -23.33 17.62
CA THR A 227 39.60 -23.56 18.69
C THR A 227 39.54 -22.32 19.56
N GLY A 228 38.36 -21.75 19.75
CA GLY A 228 38.08 -20.67 20.70
C GLY A 228 36.64 -20.78 21.22
N PRO A 229 36.41 -20.31 22.46
CA PRO A 229 35.49 -20.87 23.47
C PRO A 229 33.99 -20.71 23.20
#